data_AF-A0A6V8KF25-F1
#
_entry.id   AF-A0A6V8KF25-F1
#
_cell.length_a   1.000
_cell.length_b   1.000
_cell.length_c   1.000
_cell.angle_alpha   90.00
_cell.angle_beta   90.00
_cell.angle_gamma   90.00
#
_symmetry.space_group_name_H-M   'P 1'
#
loop_
_entity.id
_entity.type
_entity.pdbx_description
1 polymer ?
#
loop_
_entity_poly.entity_id
_entity_poly.type
_entity_poly.pdbx_seq_one_letter_code
_entity_poly.pdbx_strand_id
1 'polypeptide(L)'
;MERIEFRTVEQELGGDMVPTLVPFLGGVSLRDLVRTVELPFARREGNPDLAGSYAGLAGDGVRWPSRHFLGEPVLSWFGDGDTVLLGCVCGDWGCWPFTATVAVADEVVTWSGYRTGHRDWDYRELRDITFDRGQYEQALRETTR
;
A
#
# COMPACT_ATOMS: atom_id res chain seq x y z
N MET A 1 -2.40 16.67 8.69
CA MET A 1 -1.55 15.74 7.93
C MET A 1 -1.60 14.42 8.65
N GLU A 2 -1.74 13.34 7.89
CA GLU A 2 -1.75 12.00 8.48
C GLU A 2 -0.34 11.62 8.94
N ARG A 3 -0.28 10.74 9.94
CA ARG A 3 0.98 10.14 10.39
C ARG A 3 1.08 8.73 9.84
N ILE A 4 2.21 8.42 9.20
CA ILE A 4 2.47 7.09 8.63
C ILE A 4 3.52 6.32 9.43
N GLU A 5 3.36 5.01 9.50
CA GLU A 5 4.38 4.07 9.96
C GLU A 5 4.50 2.92 8.96
N PHE A 6 5.71 2.47 8.68
CA PHE A 6 5.94 1.29 7.86
C PHE A 6 6.38 0.15 8.76
N ARG A 7 5.44 -0.74 9.11
CA ARG A 7 5.71 -1.81 10.08
C ARG A 7 6.07 -3.10 9.35
N THR A 8 7.07 -3.81 9.89
CA THR A 8 7.35 -5.18 9.44
C THR A 8 6.38 -6.12 10.14
N VAL A 9 5.61 -6.87 9.37
CA VAL A 9 4.60 -7.82 9.86
C VAL A 9 4.89 -9.19 9.25
N GLU A 10 5.01 -10.20 10.10
CA GLU A 10 5.07 -11.59 9.67
C GLU A 10 3.70 -12.01 9.11
N GLN A 11 3.64 -12.39 7.84
CA GLN A 11 2.41 -12.81 7.16
C GLN A 11 2.63 -14.16 6.47
N GLU A 12 1.63 -15.04 6.52
CA GLU A 12 1.63 -16.25 5.72
C GLU A 12 1.37 -15.88 4.25
N LEU A 13 2.36 -16.10 3.39
CA LEU A 13 2.30 -15.85 1.95
C LEU A 13 2.67 -17.13 1.20
N GLY A 14 1.74 -17.67 0.41
CA GLY A 14 2.00 -18.89 -0.37
C GLY A 14 2.35 -20.13 0.47
N GLY A 15 2.05 -20.12 1.77
CA GLY A 15 2.33 -21.20 2.73
C GLY A 15 3.56 -20.98 3.62
N ASP A 16 4.34 -19.91 3.40
CA ASP A 16 5.50 -19.57 4.22
C ASP A 16 5.25 -18.30 5.04
N MET A 17 5.81 -18.23 6.24
CA MET A 17 5.82 -16.99 7.03
C MET A 17 6.89 -16.04 6.49
N VAL A 18 6.45 -14.92 5.95
CA VAL A 18 7.30 -13.92 5.31
C VAL A 18 7.15 -12.57 6.01
N PRO A 19 8.27 -11.92 6.40
CA PRO A 19 8.25 -10.55 6.88
C PRO A 19 7.96 -9.56 5.76
N THR A 20 6.81 -8.92 5.83
CA THR A 20 6.32 -7.95 4.85
C THR A 20 6.30 -6.55 5.43
N LEU A 21 6.39 -5.54 4.56
CA LEU A 21 6.24 -4.14 4.95
C LEU A 21 4.79 -3.69 4.72
N VAL A 22 4.11 -3.27 5.79
CA VAL A 22 2.71 -2.82 5.75
C VAL A 22 2.64 -1.36 6.21
N PRO A 23 2.04 -0.45 5.42
CA PRO A 23 1.77 0.91 5.87
C PRO A 23 0.64 0.97 6.91
N PHE A 24 0.84 1.77 7.95
CA PHE A 24 -0.15 2.10 8.98
C PHE A 24 -0.36 3.61 9.03
N LEU A 25 -1.61 4.06 9.00
CA LEU A 25 -2.00 5.46 9.06
C LEU A 25 -2.75 5.68 10.37
N GLY A 26 -2.21 6.54 11.25
CA GLY A 26 -2.80 6.76 12.58
C GLY A 26 -2.96 5.46 13.41
N GLY A 27 -2.11 4.46 13.16
CA GLY A 27 -2.16 3.14 13.82
C GLY A 27 -3.12 2.12 13.19
N VAL A 28 -3.88 2.49 12.16
CA VAL A 28 -4.73 1.57 11.38
C VAL A 28 -3.99 1.08 10.15
N SER A 29 -4.03 -0.22 9.85
CA SER A 29 -3.34 -0.75 8.67
C SER A 29 -4.00 -0.23 7.39
N LEU A 30 -3.22 0.04 6.35
CA LEU A 30 -3.76 0.42 5.04
C LEU A 30 -4.71 -0.66 4.49
N ARG A 31 -4.44 -1.94 4.82
CA ARG A 31 -5.30 -3.08 4.46
C ARG A 31 -6.72 -2.91 5.02
N ASP A 32 -6.83 -2.53 6.29
CA ASP A 32 -8.12 -2.33 6.96
C ASP A 32 -8.83 -1.08 6.42
N LEU A 33 -8.09 -0.01 6.13
CA LEU A 33 -8.65 1.19 5.49
C LEU A 33 -9.19 0.89 4.09
N VAL A 34 -8.47 0.11 3.29
CA VAL A 34 -8.92 -0.31 1.96
C VAL A 34 -10.11 -1.24 2.07
N ARG A 35 -10.12 -2.15 3.06
CA ARG A 35 -11.25 -3.06 3.32
C ARG A 35 -12.57 -2.31 3.52
N THR A 36 -12.58 -1.20 4.26
CA THR A 36 -13.83 -0.46 4.51
C THR A 36 -14.44 0.09 3.21
N VAL A 37 -13.60 0.56 2.29
CA VAL A 37 -13.99 1.08 0.98
C VAL A 37 -14.41 -0.04 0.02
N GLU A 38 -13.70 -1.16 0.02
CA GLU A 38 -13.95 -2.27 -0.90
C GLU A 38 -15.16 -3.12 -0.51
N LEU A 39 -15.50 -3.21 0.77
CA LEU A 39 -16.50 -4.14 1.29
C LEU A 39 -17.89 -4.00 0.65
N PRO A 40 -18.44 -2.79 0.38
CA PRO A 40 -19.69 -2.64 -0.35
C PRO A 40 -19.65 -3.22 -1.76
N PHE A 41 -18.53 -3.09 -2.48
CA PHE A 41 -18.36 -3.63 -3.83
C PHE A 41 -18.21 -5.14 -3.80
N ALA A 42 -17.32 -5.66 -2.94
CA ALA A 42 -17.08 -7.07 -2.75
C ALA A 42 -18.37 -7.84 -2.35
N ARG A 43 -19.21 -7.25 -1.49
CA ARG A 43 -20.53 -7.80 -1.14
C ARG A 43 -21.48 -7.86 -2.33
N ARG A 44 -21.52 -6.82 -3.16
CA ARG A 44 -22.37 -6.78 -4.36
C ARG A 44 -21.98 -7.85 -5.37
N GLU A 45 -20.69 -8.17 -5.44
CA GLU A 45 -20.13 -9.23 -6.28
C GLU A 45 -20.24 -10.63 -5.63
N GLY A 46 -20.80 -10.74 -4.42
CA GLY A 46 -20.95 -12.03 -3.71
C GLY A 46 -19.65 -12.59 -3.12
N ASN A 47 -18.57 -11.81 -3.07
CA ASN A 47 -17.25 -12.24 -2.59
C ASN A 47 -16.70 -11.28 -1.52
N PRO A 48 -17.36 -11.14 -0.34
CA PRO A 48 -16.99 -10.15 0.67
C PRO A 48 -15.57 -10.29 1.22
N ASP A 49 -14.99 -11.49 1.15
CA ASP A 49 -13.64 -11.77 1.66
C ASP A 49 -12.54 -11.19 0.77
N LEU A 50 -12.86 -10.75 -0.45
CA LEU A 50 -11.90 -10.09 -1.33
C LEU A 50 -11.57 -8.67 -0.86
N ALA A 51 -12.47 -8.02 -0.10
CA ALA A 51 -12.24 -6.68 0.41
C ALA A 51 -11.06 -6.66 1.39
N GLY A 52 -10.03 -5.88 1.09
CA GLY A 52 -8.81 -5.80 1.89
C GLY A 52 -7.97 -7.07 1.89
N SER A 53 -8.20 -8.01 0.96
CA SER A 53 -7.44 -9.26 0.82
C SER A 53 -6.06 -9.03 0.20
N TYR A 54 -5.30 -8.15 0.85
CA TYR A 54 -3.95 -7.76 0.47
C TYR A 54 -2.96 -8.25 1.51
N ALA A 55 -1.69 -8.27 1.14
CA ALA A 55 -0.53 -8.40 2.02
C ALA A 55 0.36 -7.16 1.93
N GLY A 56 1.25 -6.99 2.90
CA GLY A 56 2.36 -6.07 2.77
C GLY A 56 3.33 -6.49 1.66
N LEU A 57 4.26 -5.61 1.33
CA LEU A 57 5.25 -5.87 0.29
C LEU A 57 6.49 -6.54 0.88
N ALA A 58 6.92 -7.63 0.26
CA ALA A 58 8.13 -8.34 0.63
C ALA A 58 9.35 -7.81 -0.17
N GLY A 59 10.54 -8.11 0.34
CA GLY A 59 11.82 -7.78 -0.31
C GLY A 59 12.43 -6.46 0.12
N ASP A 60 13.73 -6.32 -0.12
CA ASP A 60 14.50 -5.14 0.31
C ASP A 60 14.32 -3.96 -0.67
N GLY A 61 13.87 -4.22 -1.90
CA GLY A 61 13.61 -3.22 -2.92
C GLY A 61 12.48 -2.23 -2.59
N VAL A 62 11.70 -2.47 -1.54
CA VAL A 62 10.64 -1.57 -1.06
C VAL A 62 10.97 -0.91 0.29
N ARG A 63 12.13 -1.25 0.88
CA ARG A 63 12.61 -0.72 2.17
C ARG A 63 13.68 0.34 1.94
N TRP A 64 13.97 1.16 2.94
CA TRP A 64 15.10 2.10 2.86
C TRP A 64 16.41 1.37 2.53
N PRO A 65 17.26 1.88 1.62
CA PRO A 65 17.24 3.22 0.99
C PRO A 65 16.46 3.32 -0.33
N SER A 66 15.61 2.34 -0.65
CA SER A 66 14.77 2.41 -1.84
C SER A 66 13.88 3.65 -1.86
N ARG A 67 13.65 4.17 -3.07
CA ARG A 67 12.76 5.31 -3.34
C ARG A 67 11.36 4.87 -3.78
N HIS A 68 11.02 3.59 -3.59
CA HIS A 68 9.73 3.03 -3.99
C HIS A 68 8.53 3.84 -3.48
N PHE A 69 8.56 4.24 -2.21
CA PHE A 69 7.55 5.06 -1.56
C PHE A 69 7.83 6.58 -1.65
N LEU A 70 8.79 7.01 -2.49
CA LEU A 70 9.25 8.40 -2.64
C LEU A 70 9.10 8.91 -4.09
N GLY A 71 8.08 8.45 -4.80
CA GLY A 71 7.76 8.88 -6.17
C GLY A 71 8.62 8.23 -7.27
N GLU A 72 9.49 7.29 -6.92
CA GLU A 72 10.29 6.49 -7.87
C GLU A 72 10.03 5.00 -7.63
N PRO A 73 8.86 4.48 -8.04
CA PRO A 73 8.44 3.13 -7.73
C PRO A 73 9.35 2.07 -8.36
N VAL A 74 9.81 1.11 -7.54
CA VAL A 74 10.41 -0.14 -8.03
C VAL A 74 9.32 -1.11 -8.53
N LEU A 75 8.16 -1.10 -7.86
CA LEU A 75 6.98 -1.87 -8.24
C LEU A 75 5.88 -0.94 -8.74
N SER A 76 5.44 -1.16 -9.98
CA SER A 76 4.38 -0.43 -10.68
C SER A 76 3.55 -1.46 -11.46
N TRP A 77 2.23 -1.31 -11.45
CA TRP A 77 1.33 -2.22 -12.16
C TRP A 77 0.92 -1.64 -13.51
N PHE A 78 0.46 -0.39 -13.54
CA PHE A 78 -0.04 0.25 -14.76
C PHE A 78 1.08 0.84 -15.63
N GLY A 79 2.27 1.05 -15.06
CA GLY A 79 3.41 1.63 -15.77
C GLY A 79 3.26 3.13 -16.04
N ASP A 80 2.28 3.78 -15.42
CA ASP A 80 1.98 5.21 -15.56
C ASP A 80 2.57 6.06 -14.41
N GLY A 81 3.51 5.48 -13.65
CA GLY A 81 4.11 6.10 -12.46
C GLY A 81 3.36 5.74 -11.17
N ASP A 82 2.44 4.79 -11.19
CA ASP A 82 1.82 4.23 -10.00
C ASP A 82 2.82 3.49 -9.12
N THR A 83 2.62 3.63 -7.81
CA THR A 83 3.34 2.89 -6.78
C THR A 83 2.42 1.81 -6.24
N VAL A 84 2.86 0.56 -6.28
CA VAL A 84 2.21 -0.53 -5.55
C VAL A 84 2.37 -0.26 -4.05
N LEU A 85 1.27 -0.19 -3.30
CA LEU A 85 1.27 0.03 -1.85
C LEU A 85 1.05 -1.27 -1.07
N LEU A 86 0.30 -2.21 -1.64
CA LEU A 86 0.02 -3.54 -1.08
C LEU A 86 -0.01 -4.58 -2.21
N GLY A 87 0.37 -5.82 -1.89
CA GLY A 87 0.40 -6.96 -2.82
C GLY A 87 -0.64 -8.03 -2.49
N CYS A 88 -0.55 -9.19 -3.14
CA CYS A 88 -1.45 -10.32 -2.89
C CYS A 88 -0.97 -11.20 -1.74
N VAL A 89 -1.92 -11.79 -1.01
CA VAL A 89 -1.67 -12.82 0.02
C VAL A 89 -1.08 -14.13 -0.53
N CYS A 90 -1.08 -14.34 -1.86
CA CYS A 90 -0.45 -15.50 -2.46
C CYS A 90 1.09 -15.42 -2.51
N GLY A 91 1.68 -14.27 -2.19
CA GLY A 91 3.13 -14.02 -2.21
C GLY A 91 3.64 -13.32 -3.45
N ASP A 92 2.86 -13.26 -4.52
CA ASP A 92 3.15 -12.43 -5.69
C ASP A 92 2.38 -11.10 -5.60
N TRP A 93 3.09 -9.99 -5.46
CA TRP A 93 2.48 -8.66 -5.40
C TRP A 93 1.63 -8.35 -6.65
N GLY A 94 2.04 -8.85 -7.83
CA GLY A 94 1.40 -8.59 -9.11
C GLY A 94 0.12 -9.39 -9.31
N CYS A 95 -0.15 -10.40 -8.49
CA CYS A 95 -1.37 -11.20 -8.59
C CYS A 95 -2.62 -10.41 -8.15
N TRP A 96 -2.45 -9.43 -7.25
CA TRP A 96 -3.54 -8.60 -6.74
C TRP A 96 -3.02 -7.27 -6.13
N PRO A 97 -2.49 -6.34 -6.96
CA PRO A 97 -1.87 -5.13 -6.44
C PRO A 97 -2.92 -4.06 -6.09
N PHE A 98 -2.67 -3.35 -4.99
CA PHE A 98 -3.30 -2.07 -4.68
C PHE A 98 -2.28 -0.96 -4.87
N THR A 99 -2.64 0.06 -5.63
CA THR A 99 -1.71 1.07 -6.15
C THR A 99 -2.22 2.48 -5.89
N ALA A 100 -1.31 3.45 -5.85
CA ALA A 100 -1.62 4.87 -5.82
C ALA A 100 -0.53 5.67 -6.53
N THR A 101 -0.82 6.90 -6.94
CA THR A 101 0.23 7.88 -7.25
C THR A 101 0.83 8.41 -5.96
N VAL A 102 2.16 8.36 -5.84
CA VAL A 102 2.89 8.93 -4.70
C VAL A 102 3.62 10.19 -5.18
N ALA A 103 3.03 11.35 -4.91
CA ALA A 103 3.60 12.65 -5.25
C ALA A 103 4.43 13.19 -4.08
N VAL A 104 5.70 13.51 -4.33
CA VAL A 104 6.61 14.10 -3.33
C VAL A 104 6.87 15.56 -3.67
N ALA A 105 6.51 16.45 -2.76
CA ALA A 105 6.82 17.88 -2.81
C ALA A 105 7.82 18.25 -1.70
N ASP A 106 8.18 19.53 -1.58
CA ASP A 106 9.21 19.97 -0.63
C ASP A 106 8.88 19.62 0.83
N GLU A 107 7.64 19.84 1.25
CA GLU A 107 7.21 19.64 2.65
C GLU A 107 6.25 18.46 2.85
N VAL A 108 5.70 17.90 1.76
CA VAL A 108 4.62 16.92 1.86
C VAL A 108 4.79 15.74 0.90
N VAL A 109 4.26 14.59 1.29
CA VAL A 109 4.03 13.44 0.41
C VAL A 109 2.51 13.23 0.31
N THR A 110 1.99 13.07 -0.90
CA THR A 110 0.55 12.82 -1.11
C THR A 110 0.33 11.52 -1.87
N TRP A 111 -0.54 10.68 -1.32
CA TRP A 111 -1.07 9.50 -1.99
C TRP A 111 -2.44 9.83 -2.57
N SER A 112 -2.65 9.50 -3.84
CA SER A 112 -3.88 9.82 -4.58
C SER A 112 -4.12 8.81 -5.71
N GLY A 113 -5.29 8.85 -6.34
CA GLY A 113 -5.56 8.04 -7.53
C GLY A 113 -5.49 6.52 -7.27
N TYR A 114 -6.06 6.08 -6.15
CA TYR A 114 -6.04 4.68 -5.73
C TYR A 114 -6.74 3.75 -6.71
N ARG A 115 -6.10 2.62 -7.03
CA ARG A 115 -6.59 1.63 -8.00
C ARG A 115 -6.19 0.21 -7.60
N THR A 116 -6.99 -0.76 -8.03
CA THR A 116 -6.61 -2.18 -8.05
C THR A 116 -6.41 -2.66 -9.48
N GLY A 117 -5.47 -3.59 -9.70
CA GLY A 117 -5.11 -4.07 -11.03
C GLY A 117 -6.18 -4.91 -11.74
N HIS A 118 -7.19 -5.40 -11.00
CA HIS A 118 -8.12 -6.43 -11.50
C HIS A 118 -9.61 -6.05 -11.46
N ARG A 119 -9.96 -4.91 -10.85
CA ARG A 119 -11.35 -4.44 -10.75
C ARG A 119 -11.43 -2.94 -10.90
N ASP A 120 -12.56 -2.49 -11.45
CA ASP A 120 -12.91 -1.07 -11.53
C ASP A 120 -13.72 -0.65 -10.29
N TRP A 121 -13.14 -0.89 -9.11
CA TRP A 121 -13.72 -0.43 -7.84
C TRP A 121 -13.38 1.04 -7.60
N ASP A 122 -14.34 1.77 -7.04
CA ASP A 122 -14.20 3.20 -6.80
C ASP A 122 -13.65 3.48 -5.40
N TYR A 123 -12.46 4.09 -5.36
CA TYR A 123 -11.74 4.41 -4.14
C TYR A 123 -11.83 5.88 -3.71
N ARG A 124 -12.74 6.69 -4.30
CA ARG A 124 -12.90 8.11 -3.94
C ARG A 124 -13.18 8.36 -2.45
N GLU A 125 -13.79 7.41 -1.75
CA GLU A 125 -14.02 7.50 -0.31
C GLU A 125 -12.73 7.49 0.52
N LEU A 126 -11.64 6.91 0.01
CA LEU A 126 -10.34 6.92 0.67
C LEU A 126 -9.73 8.32 0.69
N ARG A 127 -10.09 9.15 -0.30
CA ARG A 127 -9.59 10.52 -0.54
C ARG A 127 -8.08 10.60 -0.68
N ASP A 128 -7.57 11.74 -1.11
CA ASP A 128 -6.13 11.96 -1.12
C ASP A 128 -5.61 12.05 0.32
N ILE A 129 -4.49 11.39 0.58
CA ILE A 129 -3.88 11.34 1.91
C ILE A 129 -2.54 12.06 1.86
N THR A 130 -2.41 13.12 2.65
CA THR A 130 -1.20 13.95 2.72
C THR A 130 -0.48 13.77 4.04
N PHE A 131 0.83 13.51 3.95
CA PHE A 131 1.76 13.30 5.05
C PHE A 131 2.79 14.42 5.13
N ASP A 132 3.26 14.71 6.33
CA ASP A 132 4.48 15.50 6.53
C ASP A 132 5.68 14.74 5.95
N ARG A 133 6.46 15.38 5.08
CA ARG A 133 7.55 14.70 4.38
C ARG A 133 8.67 14.26 5.33
N GLY A 134 9.02 15.09 6.30
CA GLY A 134 10.06 14.75 7.28
C GLY A 134 9.69 13.50 8.08
N GLN A 135 8.45 13.47 8.58
CA GLN A 135 7.89 12.32 9.30
C GLN A 135 7.82 11.07 8.41
N TYR A 136 7.37 11.22 7.17
CA TYR A 136 7.26 10.12 6.21
C TYR A 136 8.62 9.49 5.88
N GLU A 137 9.62 10.31 5.55
CA GLU A 137 10.96 9.82 5.27
C GLU A 137 11.62 9.21 6.51
N GLN A 138 11.37 9.74 7.71
CA GLN A 138 11.82 9.12 8.96
C GLN A 138 11.23 7.72 9.13
N ALA A 139 9.91 7.56 8.95
CA ALA A 139 9.25 6.27 9.04
C ALA A 139 9.81 5.26 8.01
N LEU A 140 10.19 5.72 6.81
CA LEU A 140 10.87 4.86 5.84
C LEU A 140 12.28 4.46 6.28
N ARG A 141 13.08 5.38 6.85
CA ARG A 141 14.44 5.07 7.32
C ARG A 141 14.45 3.99 8.40
N GLU A 142 13.40 3.91 9.22
CA GLU A 142 13.22 2.86 10.24
C GLU A 142 13.01 1.46 9.64
N THR A 143 12.74 1.35 8.34
CA THR A 143 12.57 0.06 7.64
C THR A 143 13.88 -0.59 7.20
N THR A 144 15.01 0.09 7.40
CA THR A 144 16.36 -0.42 7.17
C THR A 144 16.55 -1.75 7.88
N ARG A 145 17.12 -2.74 7.19
CA ARG A 145 17.56 -4.01 7.76
C ARG A 145 19.06 -4.01 8.00
#